data_AF-A0A0R3FV14-F1
#
_entry.id   AF-A0A0R3FV14-F1
#
_cell.length_a   1.000
_cell.length_b   1.000
_cell.length_c   1.000
_cell.angle_alpha   90.00
_cell.angle_beta   90.00
_cell.angle_gamma   90.00
#
_symmetry.space_group_name_H-M   'P 1'
#
loop_
_entity.id
_entity.type
_entity.pdbx_description
1 polymer ?
#
loop_
_entity_poly.entity_id
_entity_poly.type
_entity_poly.pdbx_seq_one_letter_code
_entity_poly.pdbx_strand_id
1 'polypeptide(L)'
;MIKHLTRRATVALVVAAAAMSPAAYPAVADTATPLNGLFALTPGSCAEGRATGSYFRMILPAGDASGPYLANGDSTCSDNTVTLLAPGTDGGLKSGEYQPQPGNAFDGNGNAVSGSITQPVKFYGVGFATASNQTDPQTGQGTATPQITVSGNKLGGDLSAFGVTWNNQVFNQGSPKPGGAFPGKTTPVTGTYDRNTGAFIVEWTSQIVGGPFNDFTGLWHLVGKVGGSPGGAAVAEPPPPPPPGAPPAAADAPPAVAAPAAPGQVVVQAGQQVVAPPPLSAGQQLIALPVDDNPRTITPPWVIALLVFVAIGGGILFVVGERIFSRGR
;
A
#
# COMPACT_ATOMS: atom_id res chain seq x y z
N MET A 1 -33.61 21.41 88.90
CA MET A 1 -32.16 21.69 89.02
C MET A 1 -31.41 20.50 88.44
N ILE A 2 -30.77 20.58 87.25
CA ILE A 2 -29.35 20.99 87.05
C ILE A 2 -28.44 20.03 87.85
N LYS A 3 -27.51 19.21 87.31
CA LYS A 3 -26.76 19.16 86.04
C LYS A 3 -26.03 17.79 85.95
N HIS A 4 -25.82 17.31 84.71
CA HIS A 4 -24.70 16.55 84.10
C HIS A 4 -24.05 15.35 84.87
N LEU A 5 -23.74 14.22 84.23
CA LEU A 5 -22.71 14.12 83.18
C LEU A 5 -22.76 12.75 82.47
N THR A 6 -22.11 12.72 81.31
CA THR A 6 -22.30 11.88 80.13
C THR A 6 -21.27 10.75 80.01
N ARG A 7 -21.64 9.65 79.31
CA ARG A 7 -20.87 8.86 78.28
C ARG A 7 -21.04 7.34 78.51
N ARG A 8 -21.95 6.70 77.76
CA ARG A 8 -21.81 6.13 76.39
C ARG A 8 -21.01 4.82 76.37
N ALA A 9 -21.74 3.71 76.40
CA ALA A 9 -21.26 2.39 76.00
C ALA A 9 -21.49 2.20 74.49
N THR A 10 -20.45 1.74 73.79
CA THR A 10 -20.49 1.40 72.38
C THR A 10 -20.92 -0.06 72.24
N VAL A 11 -22.04 -0.33 71.57
CA VAL A 11 -22.44 -1.68 71.13
C VAL A 11 -22.20 -1.74 69.62
N ALA A 12 -21.42 -2.73 69.20
CA ALA A 12 -21.11 -3.01 67.81
C ALA A 12 -22.34 -3.58 67.08
N LEU A 13 -22.70 -2.98 65.94
CA LEU A 13 -23.70 -3.51 65.02
C LEU A 13 -22.98 -4.14 63.82
N VAL A 14 -23.13 -5.46 63.67
CA VAL A 14 -22.69 -6.20 62.48
C VAL A 14 -23.75 -5.99 61.40
N VAL A 15 -23.38 -5.36 60.29
CA VAL A 15 -24.22 -5.26 59.08
C VAL A 15 -23.74 -6.28 58.07
N ALA A 16 -24.57 -7.30 57.80
CA ALA A 16 -24.35 -8.24 56.72
C ALA A 16 -24.74 -7.59 55.39
N ALA A 17 -23.75 -7.28 54.55
CA ALA A 17 -23.98 -6.81 53.19
C ALA A 17 -24.15 -8.03 52.25
N ALA A 18 -25.33 -8.17 51.66
CA ALA A 18 -25.57 -9.13 50.59
C ALA A 18 -24.81 -8.67 49.33
N ALA A 19 -23.75 -9.38 48.96
CA ALA A 19 -23.00 -9.16 47.73
C ALA A 19 -23.80 -9.69 46.54
N MET A 20 -24.41 -8.79 45.76
CA MET A 20 -24.92 -9.12 44.43
C MET A 20 -23.72 -9.15 43.46
N SER A 21 -23.25 -10.34 43.13
CA SER A 21 -22.23 -10.54 42.10
C SER A 21 -22.79 -10.11 40.74
N PRO A 22 -22.14 -9.20 39.98
CA PRO A 22 -22.49 -8.98 38.59
C PRO A 22 -22.16 -10.25 37.82
N ALA A 23 -23.15 -10.84 37.16
CA ALA A 23 -22.95 -11.93 36.22
C ALA A 23 -21.98 -11.46 35.14
N ALA A 24 -20.78 -12.05 35.10
CA ALA A 24 -19.86 -11.87 33.99
C ALA A 24 -20.49 -12.52 32.76
N TYR A 25 -21.09 -11.71 31.89
CA TYR A 25 -21.48 -12.17 30.57
C TYR A 25 -20.22 -12.62 29.84
N PRO A 26 -20.15 -13.85 29.29
CA PRO A 26 -19.04 -14.23 28.45
C PRO A 26 -19.01 -13.29 27.25
N ALA A 27 -17.90 -12.57 27.07
CA ALA A 27 -17.66 -11.82 25.85
C ALA A 27 -17.62 -12.83 24.70
N VAL A 28 -18.64 -12.79 23.83
CA VAL A 28 -18.62 -13.55 22.59
C VAL A 28 -17.44 -13.02 21.79
N ALA A 29 -16.42 -13.87 21.58
CA ALA A 29 -15.35 -13.55 20.65
C ALA A 29 -15.99 -13.32 19.28
N ASP A 30 -15.85 -12.12 18.73
CA ASP A 30 -16.42 -11.79 17.43
C ASP A 30 -15.67 -12.61 16.38
N THR A 31 -16.31 -13.66 15.86
CA THR A 31 -15.70 -14.56 14.88
C THR A 31 -15.32 -13.75 13.64
N ALA A 32 -14.05 -13.82 13.23
CA ALA A 32 -13.59 -13.11 12.04
C ALA A 32 -14.38 -13.58 10.81
N THR A 33 -15.03 -12.65 10.12
CA THR A 33 -15.82 -12.93 8.91
C THR A 33 -15.14 -12.34 7.67
N PRO A 34 -15.18 -13.02 6.50
CA PRO A 34 -14.67 -12.45 5.25
C PRO A 34 -15.36 -11.13 4.91
N LEU A 35 -14.56 -10.09 4.63
CA LEU A 35 -15.02 -8.81 4.09
C LEU A 35 -14.58 -8.73 2.63
N ASN A 36 -15.46 -9.16 1.72
CA ASN A 36 -15.17 -9.27 0.29
C ASN A 36 -15.50 -7.98 -0.47
N GLY A 37 -14.88 -7.82 -1.63
CA GLY A 37 -15.10 -6.70 -2.53
C GLY A 37 -13.93 -5.72 -2.59
N LEU A 38 -14.19 -4.55 -3.16
CA LEU A 38 -13.17 -3.52 -3.39
C LEU A 38 -12.91 -2.70 -2.12
N PHE A 39 -11.65 -2.69 -1.69
CA PHE A 39 -11.05 -1.75 -0.75
C PHE A 39 -10.48 -0.59 -1.57
N ALA A 40 -11.35 0.36 -1.92
CA ALA A 40 -11.00 1.49 -2.76
C ALA A 40 -10.04 2.42 -2.01
N LEU A 41 -8.87 2.68 -2.59
CA LEU A 41 -7.81 3.42 -1.91
C LEU A 41 -8.09 4.93 -1.92
N THR A 42 -7.77 5.58 -0.81
CA THR A 42 -7.60 7.03 -0.75
C THR A 42 -6.18 7.36 -1.19
N PRO A 43 -5.99 8.22 -2.21
CA PRO A 43 -4.67 8.66 -2.62
C PRO A 43 -3.85 9.22 -1.47
N GLY A 44 -2.57 8.89 -1.45
CA GLY A 44 -1.61 9.48 -0.53
C GLY A 44 -1.42 10.96 -0.81
N SER A 45 -1.24 11.74 0.24
CA SER A 45 -0.81 13.13 0.14
C SER A 45 0.12 13.49 1.29
N CYS A 46 0.96 14.52 1.09
CA CYS A 46 1.76 15.10 2.15
C CYS A 46 1.35 16.56 2.32
N ALA A 47 0.78 16.87 3.48
CA ALA A 47 0.43 18.23 3.90
C ALA A 47 1.05 18.47 5.28
N GLU A 48 1.58 19.66 5.50
CA GLU A 48 2.11 20.08 6.82
C GLU A 48 3.16 19.11 7.41
N GLY A 49 3.98 18.49 6.54
CA GLY A 49 5.01 17.54 6.96
C GLY A 49 4.50 16.17 7.39
N ARG A 50 3.22 15.84 7.13
CA ARG A 50 2.60 14.56 7.46
C ARG A 50 2.05 13.88 6.22
N ALA A 51 2.38 12.60 6.06
CA ALA A 51 1.73 11.74 5.08
C ALA A 51 0.32 11.35 5.56
N THR A 52 -0.66 11.46 4.67
CA THR A 52 -2.05 11.01 4.86
C THR A 52 -2.47 10.17 3.66
N GLY A 53 -3.55 9.41 3.79
CA GLY A 53 -3.98 8.47 2.75
C GLY A 53 -3.02 7.27 2.62
N SER A 54 -3.00 6.65 1.45
CA SER A 54 -2.20 5.43 1.24
C SER A 54 -0.74 5.73 0.93
N TYR A 55 0.19 5.02 1.57
CA TYR A 55 1.62 5.16 1.32
C TYR A 55 2.40 3.88 1.60
N PHE A 56 3.63 3.88 1.10
CA PHE A 56 4.63 2.84 1.30
C PHE A 56 5.90 3.45 1.91
N ARG A 57 6.58 2.70 2.77
CA ARG A 57 7.96 2.98 3.20
C ARG A 57 8.79 1.70 3.11
N MET A 58 10.05 1.84 2.72
CA MET A 58 10.99 0.73 2.69
C MET A 58 11.85 0.75 3.95
N ILE A 59 11.68 -0.20 4.85
CA ILE A 59 12.49 -0.37 6.05
C ILE A 59 13.84 -0.98 5.64
N LEU A 60 14.94 -0.41 6.15
CA LEU A 60 16.28 -0.93 5.94
C LEU A 60 16.50 -2.26 6.70
N PRO A 61 17.46 -3.11 6.26
CA PRO A 61 17.75 -4.36 6.95
C PRO A 61 18.06 -4.23 8.45
N ALA A 62 18.57 -3.09 8.90
CA ALA A 62 18.84 -2.82 10.32
C ALA A 62 17.65 -2.21 11.10
N GLY A 63 16.56 -1.82 10.44
CA GLY A 63 15.44 -1.10 11.05
C GLY A 63 14.24 -1.95 11.42
N ASP A 64 13.21 -1.29 11.96
CA ASP A 64 11.90 -1.88 12.26
C ASP A 64 10.77 -0.99 11.76
N ALA A 65 9.54 -1.21 12.24
CA ALA A 65 8.37 -0.40 11.86
C ALA A 65 8.53 1.10 12.16
N SER A 66 9.48 1.49 12.99
CA SER A 66 9.88 2.87 13.33
C SER A 66 11.09 3.38 12.53
N GLY A 67 11.68 2.54 11.68
CA GLY A 67 12.85 2.85 10.85
C GLY A 67 14.17 2.26 11.38
N PRO A 68 15.33 2.66 10.80
CA PRO A 68 15.45 3.63 9.71
C PRO A 68 14.88 3.11 8.39
N TYR A 69 14.41 4.04 7.56
CA TYR A 69 13.84 3.77 6.25
C TYR A 69 14.79 4.20 5.13
N LEU A 70 14.70 3.52 4.00
CA LEU A 70 15.36 3.92 2.76
C LEU A 70 14.65 5.15 2.19
N ALA A 71 15.40 6.20 1.88
CA ALA A 71 14.86 7.41 1.27
C ALA A 71 14.53 7.19 -0.22
N ASN A 72 13.31 7.51 -0.63
CA ASN A 72 12.93 7.56 -2.03
C ASN A 72 13.22 8.96 -2.61
N GLY A 73 14.23 9.06 -3.48
CA GLY A 73 14.58 10.33 -4.14
C GLY A 73 13.50 10.91 -5.05
N ASP A 74 12.53 10.09 -5.47
CA ASP A 74 11.38 10.52 -6.28
C ASP A 74 10.17 10.95 -5.44
N SER A 75 10.27 10.89 -4.11
CA SER A 75 9.18 11.32 -3.22
C SER A 75 8.93 12.82 -3.37
N THR A 76 7.65 13.20 -3.38
CA THR A 76 7.20 14.60 -3.34
C THR A 76 6.98 15.11 -1.92
N CYS A 77 7.08 14.24 -0.93
CA CYS A 77 6.94 14.60 0.49
C CYS A 77 8.23 15.24 1.02
N SER A 78 8.12 16.04 2.08
CA SER A 78 9.30 16.54 2.80
C SER A 78 10.05 15.43 3.55
N ASP A 79 9.33 14.40 4.03
CA ASP A 79 9.92 13.12 4.42
C ASP A 79 10.08 12.25 3.19
N ASN A 80 11.28 12.27 2.60
CA ASN A 80 11.59 11.53 1.38
C ASN A 80 11.51 10.01 1.55
N THR A 81 11.36 9.48 2.77
CA THR A 81 11.20 8.03 2.96
C THR A 81 9.76 7.54 2.70
N VAL A 82 8.82 8.47 2.55
CA VAL A 82 7.42 8.18 2.21
C VAL A 82 7.27 8.10 0.70
N THR A 83 6.68 7.03 0.20
CA THR A 83 6.23 6.93 -1.20
C THR A 83 4.71 6.93 -1.23
N LEU A 84 4.11 8.01 -1.74
CA LEU A 84 2.66 8.15 -1.82
C LEU A 84 2.08 7.17 -2.85
N LEU A 85 0.99 6.51 -2.49
CA LEU A 85 0.30 5.56 -3.36
C LEU A 85 -1.03 6.16 -3.83
N ALA A 86 -1.38 5.90 -5.08
CA ALA A 86 -2.69 6.27 -5.64
C ALA A 86 -3.43 5.02 -6.13
N PRO A 87 -4.78 5.04 -6.19
CA PRO A 87 -5.59 3.95 -6.72
C PRO A 87 -5.12 3.49 -8.11
N GLY A 88 -4.93 2.18 -8.28
CA GLY A 88 -4.63 1.56 -9.56
C GLY A 88 -5.81 1.52 -10.52
N THR A 89 -5.69 0.75 -11.61
CA THR A 89 -6.75 0.63 -12.62
C THR A 89 -8.05 0.04 -12.07
N ASP A 90 -7.97 -0.77 -11.01
CA ASP A 90 -9.14 -1.37 -10.37
C ASP A 90 -9.65 -0.53 -9.19
N GLY A 91 -9.04 0.64 -8.93
CA GLY A 91 -9.41 1.53 -7.84
C GLY A 91 -8.89 1.14 -6.46
N GLY A 92 -8.23 -0.01 -6.31
CA GLY A 92 -7.67 -0.47 -5.03
C GLY A 92 -7.49 -1.98 -4.91
N LEU A 93 -7.45 -2.45 -3.66
CA LEU A 93 -7.26 -3.86 -3.32
C LEU A 93 -8.61 -4.59 -3.35
N LYS A 94 -8.71 -5.74 -4.02
CA LYS A 94 -9.88 -6.61 -3.98
C LYS A 94 -9.65 -7.74 -2.97
N SER A 95 -10.61 -7.90 -2.08
CA SER A 95 -10.71 -9.04 -1.17
C SER A 95 -11.66 -10.09 -1.76
N GLY A 96 -11.20 -11.33 -1.81
CA GLY A 96 -11.86 -12.48 -2.43
C GLY A 96 -11.50 -12.73 -3.89
N GLU A 97 -10.61 -11.92 -4.51
CA GLU A 97 -10.27 -12.01 -5.93
C GLU A 97 -8.78 -11.67 -6.18
N TYR A 98 -8.17 -12.33 -7.17
CA TYR A 98 -6.85 -11.95 -7.66
C TYR A 98 -6.91 -10.76 -8.63
N GLN A 99 -5.86 -9.95 -8.61
CA GLN A 99 -5.65 -8.80 -9.49
C GLN A 99 -4.26 -8.95 -10.13
N PRO A 100 -4.08 -9.93 -11.03
CA PRO A 100 -2.77 -10.30 -11.53
C PRO A 100 -2.13 -9.16 -12.31
N GLN A 101 -0.81 -9.11 -12.28
CA GLN A 101 -0.04 -8.25 -13.17
C GLN A 101 -0.33 -8.61 -14.65
N PRO A 102 -0.25 -7.67 -15.59
CA PRO A 102 -0.43 -7.98 -17.01
C PRO A 102 0.68 -8.93 -17.49
N GLY A 103 0.40 -9.71 -18.54
CA GLY A 103 1.38 -10.65 -19.10
C GLY A 103 2.71 -10.00 -19.48
N ASN A 104 2.66 -8.76 -19.99
CA ASN A 104 3.83 -7.90 -20.15
C ASN A 104 3.87 -6.90 -18.99
N ALA A 105 4.54 -7.26 -17.89
CA ALA A 105 4.57 -6.42 -16.68
C ALA A 105 5.52 -5.23 -16.76
N PHE A 106 6.49 -5.25 -17.69
CA PHE A 106 7.56 -4.25 -17.78
C PHE A 106 7.65 -3.58 -19.15
N ASP A 107 8.03 -2.31 -19.17
CA ASP A 107 8.53 -1.65 -20.37
C ASP A 107 10.01 -1.99 -20.62
N GLY A 108 10.57 -1.51 -21.73
CA GLY A 108 11.99 -1.74 -22.06
C GLY A 108 13.00 -1.14 -21.07
N ASN A 109 12.56 -0.29 -20.14
CA ASN A 109 13.38 0.35 -19.12
C ASN A 109 13.16 -0.27 -17.72
N GLY A 110 12.35 -1.32 -17.61
CA GLY A 110 12.05 -2.00 -16.35
C GLY A 110 11.01 -1.31 -15.48
N ASN A 111 10.29 -0.30 -15.99
CA ASN A 111 9.13 0.26 -15.28
C ASN A 111 7.97 -0.71 -15.36
N ALA A 112 7.21 -0.82 -14.26
CA ALA A 112 5.93 -1.47 -14.30
C ALA A 112 4.96 -0.70 -15.22
N VAL A 113 4.35 -1.39 -16.18
CA VAL A 113 3.46 -0.76 -17.18
C VAL A 113 2.04 -0.54 -16.69
N SER A 114 1.63 -1.29 -15.66
CA SER A 114 0.31 -1.17 -15.05
C SER A 114 0.35 -1.65 -13.61
N GLY A 115 -0.50 -1.05 -12.78
CA GLY A 115 -0.77 -1.52 -11.44
C GLY A 115 -2.27 -1.58 -11.20
N SER A 116 -2.76 -2.79 -10.96
CA SER A 116 -4.18 -3.05 -10.71
C SER A 116 -4.61 -2.50 -9.37
N ILE A 117 -3.78 -2.67 -8.33
CA ILE A 117 -4.08 -2.23 -6.97
C ILE A 117 -3.70 -0.76 -6.72
N THR A 118 -2.45 -0.38 -7.03
CA THR A 118 -1.97 1.01 -7.00
C THR A 118 -1.43 1.42 -8.35
N GLN A 119 -1.52 2.70 -8.69
CA GLN A 119 -0.84 3.24 -9.88
C GLN A 119 0.67 3.01 -9.81
N PRO A 120 1.35 2.87 -10.96
CA PRO A 120 2.80 2.88 -10.99
C PRO A 120 3.37 4.16 -10.38
N VAL A 121 4.27 4.03 -9.40
CA VAL A 121 4.92 5.16 -8.73
C VAL A 121 6.44 4.98 -8.79
N LYS A 122 7.15 6.09 -8.94
CA LYS A 122 8.61 6.08 -9.06
C LYS A 122 9.27 5.77 -7.71
N PHE A 123 10.24 4.86 -7.78
CA PHE A 123 11.11 4.51 -6.68
C PHE A 123 12.52 4.30 -7.26
N TYR A 124 13.42 5.24 -7.00
CA TYR A 124 14.74 5.35 -7.63
C TYR A 124 14.69 5.37 -9.16
N GLY A 125 13.83 6.23 -9.72
CA GLY A 125 13.69 6.46 -11.16
C GLY A 125 12.90 5.38 -11.92
N VAL A 126 12.62 4.24 -11.28
CA VAL A 126 11.88 3.11 -11.86
C VAL A 126 10.48 3.03 -11.27
N GLY A 127 9.47 2.92 -12.12
CA GLY A 127 8.09 2.77 -11.69
C GLY A 127 7.87 1.38 -11.09
N PHE A 128 7.41 1.29 -9.84
CA PHE A 128 6.86 0.05 -9.31
C PHE A 128 5.34 0.05 -9.35
N ALA A 129 4.75 -1.12 -9.49
CA ALA A 129 3.32 -1.33 -9.40
C ALA A 129 2.99 -2.53 -8.51
N THR A 130 1.81 -2.50 -7.91
CA THR A 130 1.32 -3.57 -7.04
C THR A 130 0.24 -4.40 -7.72
N ALA A 131 0.27 -5.72 -7.50
CA ALA A 131 -0.69 -6.69 -8.01
C ALA A 131 -0.91 -7.82 -6.99
N SER A 132 -1.91 -8.68 -7.22
CA SER A 132 -2.05 -9.94 -6.48
C SER A 132 -2.01 -11.14 -7.43
N ASN A 133 -1.02 -12.01 -7.25
CA ASN A 133 -0.71 -13.11 -8.17
C ASN A 133 -1.00 -14.45 -7.50
N GLN A 134 -1.64 -15.37 -8.24
CA GLN A 134 -1.98 -16.72 -7.78
C GLN A 134 -0.75 -17.60 -7.52
N THR A 135 0.34 -17.31 -8.24
CA THR A 135 1.65 -17.93 -8.01
C THR A 135 2.63 -16.81 -7.68
N ASP A 136 3.36 -16.96 -6.59
CA ASP A 136 4.44 -16.04 -6.24
C ASP A 136 5.57 -16.19 -7.27
N PRO A 137 5.87 -15.17 -8.10
CA PRO A 137 6.88 -15.30 -9.15
C PRO A 137 8.30 -15.47 -8.61
N GLN A 138 8.56 -15.14 -7.34
CA GLN A 138 9.89 -15.33 -6.74
C GLN A 138 10.15 -16.78 -6.33
N THR A 139 9.15 -17.43 -5.74
CA THR A 139 9.31 -18.77 -5.14
C THR A 139 8.68 -19.88 -5.96
N GLY A 140 7.82 -19.54 -6.93
CA GLY A 140 7.01 -20.49 -7.69
C GLY A 140 5.88 -21.14 -6.87
N GLN A 141 5.70 -20.74 -5.61
CA GLN A 141 4.68 -21.29 -4.72
C GLN A 141 3.30 -20.71 -5.03
N GLY A 142 2.26 -21.50 -4.84
CA GLY A 142 0.88 -21.01 -4.86
C GLY A 142 0.61 -20.09 -3.68
N THR A 143 -0.17 -19.04 -3.90
CA THR A 143 -0.62 -18.10 -2.88
C THR A 143 -2.08 -18.35 -2.52
N ALA A 144 -2.54 -17.78 -1.41
CA ALA A 144 -3.96 -17.74 -1.11
C ALA A 144 -4.61 -16.58 -1.87
N THR A 145 -5.88 -16.73 -2.24
CA THR A 145 -6.67 -15.60 -2.76
C THR A 145 -6.66 -14.48 -1.73
N PRO A 146 -6.35 -13.22 -2.11
CA PRO A 146 -6.35 -12.10 -1.17
C PRO A 146 -7.65 -12.07 -0.38
N GLN A 147 -7.56 -12.01 0.95
CA GLN A 147 -8.73 -12.06 1.81
C GLN A 147 -8.54 -11.16 3.01
N ILE A 148 -9.36 -10.12 3.12
CA ILE A 148 -9.52 -9.34 4.33
C ILE A 148 -10.68 -9.92 5.15
N THR A 149 -10.50 -9.96 6.46
CA THR A 149 -11.50 -10.39 7.43
C THR A 149 -11.76 -9.28 8.44
N VAL A 150 -12.96 -9.27 9.01
CA VAL A 150 -13.38 -8.32 10.02
C VAL A 150 -13.84 -9.05 11.28
N SER A 151 -13.34 -8.60 12.43
CA SER A 151 -13.77 -9.00 13.77
C SER A 151 -13.92 -7.73 14.60
N GLY A 152 -15.14 -7.39 14.98
CA GLY A 152 -15.46 -6.08 15.52
C GLY A 152 -15.08 -4.98 14.53
N ASN A 153 -14.42 -3.94 15.02
CA ASN A 153 -13.88 -2.87 14.18
C ASN A 153 -12.42 -3.12 13.77
N LYS A 154 -11.94 -4.36 13.88
CA LYS A 154 -10.57 -4.74 13.54
C LYS A 154 -10.55 -5.53 12.24
N LEU A 155 -9.55 -5.23 11.41
CA LEU A 155 -9.25 -5.98 10.20
C LEU A 155 -8.07 -6.92 10.44
N GLY A 156 -8.12 -8.05 9.75
CA GLY A 156 -7.00 -8.96 9.54
C GLY A 156 -7.09 -9.58 8.15
N GLY A 157 -6.22 -10.51 7.81
CA GLY A 157 -6.33 -11.17 6.51
C GLY A 157 -5.12 -11.96 6.06
N ASP A 158 -5.25 -12.52 4.87
CA ASP A 158 -4.19 -13.13 4.09
C ASP A 158 -4.02 -12.33 2.79
N LEU A 159 -2.85 -11.69 2.67
CA LEU A 159 -2.43 -10.98 1.47
C LEU A 159 -1.18 -11.63 0.86
N SER A 160 -0.97 -12.94 1.04
CA SER A 160 0.20 -13.67 0.54
C SER A 160 0.43 -13.55 -0.97
N ALA A 161 -0.63 -13.29 -1.72
CA ALA A 161 -0.59 -13.02 -3.16
C ALA A 161 -0.06 -11.63 -3.54
N PHE A 162 0.01 -10.68 -2.60
CA PHE A 162 0.38 -9.29 -2.88
C PHE A 162 1.85 -9.20 -3.27
N GLY A 163 2.13 -8.56 -4.41
CA GLY A 163 3.46 -8.44 -4.98
C GLY A 163 3.70 -7.07 -5.59
N VAL A 164 4.99 -6.76 -5.76
CA VAL A 164 5.48 -5.53 -6.37
C VAL A 164 6.35 -5.85 -7.57
N THR A 165 6.00 -5.27 -8.71
CA THR A 165 6.77 -5.31 -9.95
C THR A 165 7.69 -4.10 -9.99
N TRP A 166 9.00 -4.28 -10.05
CA TRP A 166 9.99 -3.19 -10.12
C TRP A 166 11.30 -3.65 -10.76
N ASN A 167 11.82 -2.86 -11.71
CA ASN A 167 13.14 -3.06 -12.33
C ASN A 167 13.36 -4.47 -12.91
N ASN A 168 12.40 -4.93 -13.72
CA ASN A 168 12.38 -6.27 -14.32
C ASN A 168 12.36 -7.43 -13.31
N GLN A 169 11.98 -7.15 -12.06
CA GLN A 169 11.84 -8.14 -11.00
C GLN A 169 10.47 -8.01 -10.34
N VAL A 170 10.01 -9.12 -9.78
CA VAL A 170 8.80 -9.15 -8.96
C VAL A 170 9.21 -9.55 -7.55
N PHE A 171 8.68 -8.84 -6.55
CA PHE A 171 8.93 -9.07 -5.14
C PHE A 171 7.62 -9.41 -4.45
N ASN A 172 7.56 -10.55 -3.76
CA ASN A 172 6.44 -10.85 -2.89
C ASN A 172 6.45 -9.85 -1.73
N GLN A 173 5.36 -9.11 -1.58
CA GLN A 173 5.16 -8.12 -0.52
C GLN A 173 3.93 -8.44 0.33
N GLY A 174 3.46 -9.68 0.23
CA GLY A 174 2.31 -10.21 0.94
C GLY A 174 2.60 -10.55 2.38
N SER A 175 1.52 -10.71 3.14
CA SER A 175 1.58 -11.24 4.50
C SER A 175 0.35 -12.10 4.81
N PRO A 176 0.51 -13.33 5.33
CA PRO A 176 1.79 -14.03 5.48
C PRO A 176 2.49 -14.24 4.13
N LYS A 177 3.71 -14.77 4.13
CA LYS A 177 4.32 -15.29 2.90
C LYS A 177 3.56 -16.53 2.39
N PRO A 178 3.70 -16.90 1.11
CA PRO A 178 3.17 -18.16 0.61
C PRO A 178 3.54 -19.32 1.54
N GLY A 179 2.56 -20.14 1.91
CA GLY A 179 2.71 -21.19 2.93
C GLY A 179 2.45 -20.76 4.38
N GLY A 180 2.05 -19.50 4.62
CA GLY A 180 1.56 -19.04 5.92
C GLY A 180 2.63 -18.54 6.91
N ALA A 181 3.89 -18.46 6.48
CA ALA A 181 5.00 -18.05 7.34
C ALA A 181 5.16 -16.52 7.45
N PHE A 182 5.77 -16.08 8.55
CA PHE A 182 6.11 -14.67 8.81
C PHE A 182 7.63 -14.51 8.96
N PRO A 183 8.43 -14.69 7.90
CA PRO A 183 9.88 -14.61 8.00
C PRO A 183 10.35 -13.19 8.33
N GLY A 184 11.39 -13.13 9.17
CA GLY A 184 12.04 -11.88 9.57
C GLY A 184 11.06 -10.88 10.16
N LYS A 185 10.91 -9.72 9.52
CA LYS A 185 10.06 -8.61 9.95
C LYS A 185 8.69 -8.59 9.26
N THR A 186 8.25 -9.70 8.68
CA THR A 186 6.90 -9.81 8.13
C THR A 186 5.90 -9.87 9.29
N THR A 187 4.88 -9.02 9.30
CA THR A 187 3.84 -9.00 10.35
C THR A 187 2.50 -9.41 9.79
N PRO A 188 1.58 -9.97 10.60
CA PRO A 188 0.19 -10.14 10.21
C PRO A 188 -0.43 -8.87 9.64
N VAL A 189 -1.39 -9.04 8.72
CA VAL A 189 -2.26 -7.95 8.26
C VAL A 189 -3.12 -7.53 9.44
N THR A 190 -3.14 -6.24 9.74
CA THR A 190 -3.95 -5.65 10.80
C THR A 190 -4.60 -4.37 10.31
N GLY A 191 -5.63 -3.90 11.01
CA GLY A 191 -6.27 -2.65 10.63
C GLY A 191 -7.51 -2.30 11.43
N THR A 192 -8.16 -1.23 11.01
CA THR A 192 -9.43 -0.75 11.57
C THR A 192 -10.48 -0.63 10.48
N TYR A 193 -11.74 -0.88 10.84
CA TYR A 193 -12.89 -0.73 9.96
C TYR A 193 -14.06 -0.06 10.67
N ASP A 194 -14.57 1.00 10.07
CA ASP A 194 -15.84 1.60 10.47
C ASP A 194 -16.97 1.06 9.60
N ARG A 195 -17.84 0.27 10.21
CA ARG A 195 -18.98 -0.38 9.54
C ARG A 195 -20.04 0.61 9.05
N ASN A 196 -20.10 1.82 9.63
CA ASN A 196 -21.10 2.81 9.25
C ASN A 196 -20.68 3.56 7.99
N THR A 197 -19.39 3.90 7.90
CA THR A 197 -18.86 4.72 6.79
C THR A 197 -18.14 3.91 5.73
N GLY A 198 -17.85 2.64 6.02
CA GLY A 198 -17.01 1.76 5.20
C GLY A 198 -15.53 2.12 5.25
N ALA A 199 -15.12 3.10 6.06
CA ALA A 199 -13.73 3.56 6.12
C ALA A 199 -12.82 2.48 6.70
N PHE A 200 -11.64 2.32 6.11
CA PHE A 200 -10.64 1.37 6.59
C PHE A 200 -9.24 1.96 6.64
N ILE A 201 -8.42 1.35 7.51
CA ILE A 201 -6.97 1.40 7.48
C ILE A 201 -6.49 -0.05 7.55
N VAL A 202 -5.59 -0.45 6.66
CA VAL A 202 -4.94 -1.77 6.68
C VAL A 202 -3.43 -1.57 6.62
N GLU A 203 -2.72 -2.25 7.51
CA GLU A 203 -1.27 -2.14 7.67
C GLU A 203 -0.63 -3.52 7.84
N TRP A 204 0.55 -3.66 7.25
CA TRP A 204 1.44 -4.79 7.48
C TRP A 204 2.86 -4.45 7.05
N THR A 205 3.82 -5.21 7.55
CA THR A 205 5.17 -5.26 7.00
C THR A 205 5.40 -6.59 6.30
N SER A 206 6.19 -6.58 5.23
CA SER A 206 6.56 -7.79 4.49
C SER A 206 8.01 -7.73 4.05
N GLN A 207 8.81 -8.65 4.60
CA GLN A 207 10.24 -8.75 4.31
C GLN A 207 10.45 -9.45 2.97
N ILE A 208 11.32 -8.90 2.14
CA ILE A 208 11.77 -9.55 0.91
C ILE A 208 12.70 -10.71 1.30
N VAL A 209 12.39 -11.89 0.77
CA VAL A 209 13.17 -13.12 1.01
C VAL A 209 13.85 -13.51 -0.30
N GLY A 210 15.17 -13.49 -0.29
CA GLY A 210 16.01 -13.74 -1.46
C GLY A 210 16.19 -12.53 -2.38
N GLY A 211 17.03 -12.72 -3.40
CA GLY A 211 17.34 -11.70 -4.40
C GLY A 211 18.18 -10.53 -3.86
N PRO A 212 18.38 -9.47 -4.69
CA PRO A 212 19.27 -8.35 -4.35
C PRO A 212 18.74 -7.43 -3.25
N PHE A 213 17.45 -7.52 -2.91
CA PHE A 213 16.80 -6.75 -1.84
C PHE A 213 16.49 -7.61 -0.62
N ASN A 214 17.20 -8.73 -0.43
CA ASN A 214 17.02 -9.58 0.74
C ASN A 214 17.07 -8.75 2.04
N ASP A 215 16.17 -9.05 2.98
CA ASP A 215 16.04 -8.39 4.29
C ASP A 215 15.53 -6.93 4.29
N PHE A 216 15.35 -6.31 3.12
CA PHE A 216 14.54 -5.10 3.03
C PHE A 216 13.08 -5.45 3.31
N THR A 217 12.37 -4.55 3.99
CA THR A 217 11.01 -4.80 4.43
C THR A 217 10.09 -3.68 4.00
N GLY A 218 9.08 -4.01 3.20
CA GLY A 218 8.04 -3.06 2.85
C GLY A 218 7.08 -2.85 4.00
N LEU A 219 6.86 -1.60 4.41
CA LEU A 219 5.77 -1.17 5.29
C LEU A 219 4.66 -0.59 4.41
N TRP A 220 3.50 -1.20 4.52
CA TRP A 220 2.31 -0.83 3.74
C TRP A 220 1.28 -0.20 4.65
N HIS A 221 0.79 0.98 4.26
CA HIS A 221 -0.30 1.68 4.92
C HIS A 221 -1.35 2.02 3.87
N LEU A 222 -2.46 1.29 3.88
CA LEU A 222 -3.55 1.48 2.93
C LEU A 222 -4.76 2.05 3.66
N VAL A 223 -5.25 3.19 3.17
CA VAL A 223 -6.42 3.89 3.70
C VAL A 223 -7.47 3.95 2.62
N GLY A 224 -8.75 3.85 2.97
CA GLY A 224 -9.79 3.93 1.97
C GLY A 224 -11.20 3.68 2.46
N LYS A 225 -12.07 3.29 1.53
CA LYS A 225 -13.44 2.85 1.80
C LYS A 225 -13.78 1.55 1.09
N VAL A 226 -14.47 0.66 1.78
CA VAL A 226 -15.02 -0.55 1.16
C VAL A 226 -16.21 -0.18 0.26
N GLY A 227 -16.22 -0.66 -0.98
CA GLY A 227 -17.28 -0.40 -1.97
C GLY A 227 -17.29 1.00 -2.58
N GLY A 228 -16.23 1.81 -2.37
CA GLY A 228 -16.11 3.13 -3.01
C GLY A 228 -15.94 3.03 -4.53
N SER A 229 -16.47 4.01 -5.28
CA SER A 229 -16.13 4.17 -6.70
C SER A 229 -14.63 4.49 -6.84
N PRO A 230 -13.94 3.97 -7.87
CA PRO A 230 -12.54 4.28 -8.13
C PRO A 230 -12.32 5.81 -8.20
N GLY A 231 -11.45 6.36 -7.36
CA GLY A 231 -10.96 7.74 -7.52
C GLY A 231 -11.69 8.86 -6.78
N GLY A 232 -12.36 8.59 -5.65
CA GLY A 232 -12.84 9.65 -4.76
C GLY A 232 -11.66 10.40 -4.11
N ALA A 233 -11.33 11.59 -4.60
CA ALA A 233 -10.46 12.54 -3.91
C ALA A 233 -10.94 12.72 -2.46
N ALA A 234 -9.99 12.90 -1.54
CA ALA A 234 -10.26 13.15 -0.13
C ALA A 234 -11.38 14.18 0.01
N VAL A 235 -12.49 13.79 0.65
CA VAL A 235 -13.52 14.75 1.04
C VAL A 235 -12.88 15.61 2.10
N ALA A 236 -12.48 16.83 1.72
CA ALA A 236 -12.13 17.86 2.68
C ALA A 236 -13.29 18.01 3.66
N GLU A 237 -12.98 18.07 4.95
CA GLU A 237 -13.95 18.38 6.00
C GLU A 237 -14.77 19.61 5.60
N PRO A 238 -16.11 19.58 5.72
CA PRO A 238 -16.94 20.72 5.32
C PRO A 238 -16.52 21.97 6.11
N PRO A 239 -16.34 23.12 5.46
CA PRO A 239 -15.96 24.34 6.16
C PRO A 239 -17.04 24.71 7.18
N PRO A 240 -16.66 25.31 8.33
CA PRO A 240 -17.62 25.74 9.33
C PRO A 240 -18.63 26.72 8.71
N PRO A 241 -19.90 26.70 9.16
CA PRO A 241 -20.92 27.57 8.61
C PRO A 241 -20.52 29.05 8.76
N PRO A 242 -20.78 29.89 7.75
CA PRO A 242 -20.43 31.31 7.83
C PRO A 242 -21.21 31.99 8.96
N PRO A 243 -20.62 33.02 9.61
CA PRO A 243 -21.29 33.76 10.66
C PRO A 243 -22.59 34.42 10.13
N PRO A 244 -23.64 34.54 10.96
CA PRO A 244 -24.90 35.14 10.53
C PRO A 244 -24.70 36.57 10.03
N GLY A 245 -25.03 36.83 8.75
CA GLY A 245 -25.04 38.18 8.17
C GLY A 245 -24.14 38.40 6.94
N ALA A 246 -23.47 37.38 6.40
CA ALA A 246 -22.76 37.51 5.13
C ALA A 246 -23.74 37.50 3.93
N PRO A 247 -23.66 38.46 2.98
CA PRO A 247 -24.47 38.44 1.77
C PRO A 247 -24.10 37.27 0.86
N PRO A 248 -25.06 36.67 0.13
CA PRO A 248 -24.81 35.49 -0.70
C PRO A 248 -23.85 35.82 -1.85
N ALA A 249 -22.85 34.95 -2.04
CA ALA A 249 -21.97 34.99 -3.21
C ALA A 249 -22.80 34.72 -4.48
N ALA A 250 -22.55 35.51 -5.53
CA ALA A 250 -23.22 35.40 -6.81
C ALA A 250 -22.97 34.02 -7.44
N ALA A 251 -24.02 33.41 -7.98
CA ALA A 251 -23.96 32.16 -8.71
C ALA A 251 -23.27 32.39 -10.08
N ASP A 252 -22.08 31.83 -10.25
CA ASP A 252 -21.43 31.77 -11.57
C ASP A 252 -22.20 30.82 -12.49
N ALA A 253 -22.52 31.34 -13.67
CA ALA A 253 -23.26 30.67 -14.74
C ALA A 253 -22.49 29.46 -15.31
N PRO A 254 -23.19 28.44 -15.84
CA PRO A 254 -22.54 27.28 -16.44
C PRO A 254 -21.82 27.63 -17.74
N PRO A 255 -20.60 27.10 -18.01
CA PRO A 255 -19.97 27.25 -19.30
C PRO A 255 -20.71 26.45 -20.38
N ALA A 256 -20.91 27.11 -21.52
CA ALA A 256 -21.65 26.62 -22.68
C ALA A 256 -21.02 25.38 -23.31
N VAL A 257 -21.89 24.45 -23.72
CA VAL A 257 -21.59 23.25 -24.48
C VAL A 257 -21.28 23.62 -25.94
N ALA A 258 -20.08 23.30 -26.43
CA ALA A 258 -19.78 23.34 -27.86
C ALA A 258 -19.97 21.94 -28.47
N ALA A 259 -20.95 21.83 -29.38
CA ALA A 259 -21.22 20.66 -30.22
C ALA A 259 -20.73 20.94 -31.68
N PRO A 260 -20.65 19.93 -32.55
CA PRO A 260 -19.53 19.71 -33.48
C PRO A 260 -19.63 20.46 -34.81
N ALA A 261 -18.48 20.69 -35.45
CA ALA A 261 -18.39 21.20 -36.82
C ALA A 261 -17.88 20.13 -37.80
N ALA A 262 -18.70 19.80 -38.79
CA ALA A 262 -18.38 19.28 -40.12
C ALA A 262 -19.58 19.69 -41.03
N PRO A 263 -19.49 19.86 -42.38
CA PRO A 263 -18.55 19.21 -43.30
C PRO A 263 -17.96 20.11 -44.43
N GLY A 264 -16.81 19.69 -44.97
CA GLY A 264 -16.29 20.15 -46.27
C GLY A 264 -15.96 18.94 -47.13
N GLN A 265 -16.77 18.71 -48.16
CA GLN A 265 -16.63 17.62 -49.15
C GLN A 265 -15.55 17.93 -50.18
N VAL A 266 -14.76 16.91 -50.55
CA VAL A 266 -14.31 16.73 -51.94
C VAL A 266 -14.60 15.27 -52.33
N VAL A 267 -15.22 15.13 -53.50
CA VAL A 267 -15.87 13.94 -54.04
C VAL A 267 -14.87 13.08 -54.85
N VAL A 268 -14.77 11.81 -54.44
CA VAL A 268 -14.76 10.52 -55.19
C VAL A 268 -13.93 10.36 -56.47
N GLN A 269 -13.07 9.33 -56.49
CA GLN A 269 -13.09 8.38 -57.62
C GLN A 269 -12.77 6.95 -57.16
N ALA A 270 -13.68 6.04 -57.50
CA ALA A 270 -13.66 4.62 -57.16
C ALA A 270 -12.86 3.82 -58.20
N GLY A 271 -12.12 2.82 -57.70
CA GLY A 271 -11.64 1.68 -58.49
C GLY A 271 -10.13 1.58 -58.61
N GLN A 272 -9.47 0.86 -57.68
CA GLN A 272 -8.30 0.05 -58.00
C GLN A 272 -8.00 -1.00 -56.93
N GLN A 273 -7.54 -2.15 -57.43
CA GLN A 273 -7.55 -3.47 -56.84
C GLN A 273 -6.63 -3.67 -55.63
N VAL A 274 -7.02 -4.65 -54.81
CA VAL A 274 -6.21 -5.34 -53.79
C VAL A 274 -4.93 -5.88 -54.45
N VAL A 275 -3.78 -5.39 -54.01
CA VAL A 275 -2.46 -5.96 -54.33
C VAL A 275 -1.88 -6.55 -53.05
N ALA A 276 -1.64 -7.87 -53.07
CA ALA A 276 -0.99 -8.62 -51.99
C ALA A 276 0.45 -8.11 -51.75
N PRO A 277 1.00 -8.26 -50.53
CA PRO A 277 2.38 -7.90 -50.25
C PRO A 277 3.36 -8.78 -51.05
N PRO A 278 4.51 -8.22 -51.50
CA PRO A 278 5.48 -8.95 -52.31
C PRO A 278 6.19 -10.07 -51.52
N PRO A 279 6.64 -11.14 -52.18
CA PRO A 279 7.36 -12.23 -51.53
C PRO A 279 8.75 -11.77 -51.06
N LEU A 280 9.16 -12.28 -49.88
CA LEU A 280 10.48 -12.09 -49.30
C LEU A 280 11.59 -12.52 -50.28
N SER A 281 12.52 -11.62 -50.60
CA SER A 281 13.72 -11.97 -51.36
C SER A 281 14.63 -12.88 -50.54
N ALA A 282 15.01 -14.00 -51.16
CA ALA A 282 16.02 -14.93 -50.69
C ALA A 282 17.37 -14.21 -50.47
N GLY A 283 17.90 -14.25 -49.25
CA GLY A 283 19.22 -13.65 -49.01
C GLY A 283 19.74 -13.49 -47.58
N GLN A 284 18.99 -13.83 -46.53
CA GLN A 284 19.53 -13.80 -45.15
C GLN A 284 19.21 -15.10 -44.41
N GLN A 285 20.23 -15.94 -44.28
CA GLN A 285 20.20 -17.18 -43.53
C GLN A 285 19.91 -16.88 -42.05
N LEU A 286 18.93 -17.59 -41.50
CA LEU A 286 18.67 -17.69 -40.06
C LEU A 286 19.92 -18.29 -39.40
N ILE A 287 20.70 -17.45 -38.72
CA ILE A 287 21.61 -17.94 -37.69
C ILE A 287 20.72 -18.24 -36.48
N ALA A 288 20.32 -19.50 -36.34
CA ALA A 288 19.80 -20.01 -35.08
C ALA A 288 20.93 -19.95 -34.06
N LEU A 289 20.91 -18.95 -33.19
CA LEU A 289 21.75 -18.95 -32.00
C LEU A 289 21.20 -20.02 -31.04
N PRO A 290 22.04 -20.94 -30.54
CA PRO A 290 21.60 -21.93 -29.55
C PRO A 290 21.08 -21.22 -28.30
N VAL A 291 19.95 -21.71 -27.78
CA VAL A 291 19.43 -21.34 -26.47
C VAL A 291 20.45 -21.80 -25.42
N ASP A 292 21.17 -20.85 -24.84
CA ASP A 292 21.99 -21.08 -23.66
C ASP A 292 21.07 -21.09 -22.42
N ASP A 293 20.75 -22.29 -21.94
CA ASP A 293 20.05 -22.54 -20.67
C ASP A 293 20.97 -22.26 -19.47
N ASN A 294 21.25 -20.98 -19.19
CA ASN A 294 21.97 -20.60 -17.97
C ASN A 294 21.55 -19.21 -17.46
N PRO A 295 20.79 -19.08 -16.35
CA PRO A 295 20.44 -17.79 -15.80
C PRO A 295 21.63 -17.25 -14.99
N ARG A 296 22.66 -16.76 -15.69
CA ARG A 296 23.62 -15.86 -15.05
C ARG A 296 22.97 -14.48 -14.94
N THR A 297 22.61 -14.15 -13.71
CA THR A 297 22.20 -12.83 -13.24
C THR A 297 23.14 -11.73 -13.75
N ILE A 298 22.75 -11.04 -14.82
CA ILE A 298 23.38 -9.78 -15.21
C ILE A 298 22.79 -8.70 -14.31
N THR A 299 23.32 -8.56 -13.10
CA THR A 299 23.04 -7.40 -12.26
C THR A 299 23.69 -6.17 -12.92
N PRO A 300 22.93 -5.13 -13.29
CA PRO A 300 23.50 -3.94 -13.89
C PRO A 300 24.57 -3.32 -12.97
N PRO A 301 25.71 -2.83 -13.48
CA PRO A 301 26.81 -2.32 -12.65
C PRO A 301 26.40 -1.19 -11.69
N TRP A 302 25.37 -0.42 -12.04
CA TRP A 302 24.84 0.64 -11.19
C TRP A 302 24.13 0.11 -9.94
N VAL A 303 23.55 -1.09 -9.97
CA VAL A 303 22.92 -1.73 -8.80
C VAL A 303 24.00 -2.15 -7.80
N ILE A 304 25.13 -2.67 -8.28
CA ILE A 304 26.30 -2.99 -7.44
C ILE A 304 26.85 -1.69 -6.82
N ALA A 305 26.97 -0.62 -7.62
CA ALA A 305 27.41 0.67 -7.11
C ALA A 305 26.45 1.22 -6.04
N LEU A 306 25.14 1.14 -6.24
CA LEU A 306 24.12 1.56 -5.26
C LEU A 306 24.24 0.76 -3.95
N LEU A 307 24.35 -0.57 -4.04
CA LEU A 307 24.50 -1.45 -2.87
C LEU A 307 25.80 -1.15 -2.09
N VAL A 308 26.90 -0.88 -2.81
CA VAL A 308 28.18 -0.48 -2.21
C VAL A 308 28.11 0.91 -1.56
N PHE A 309 27.45 1.88 -2.21
CA PHE A 309 27.25 3.22 -1.65
C PHE A 309 26.36 3.20 -0.39
N VAL A 310 25.32 2.37 -0.36
CA VAL A 310 24.45 2.20 0.83
C VAL A 310 25.20 1.52 1.98
N ALA A 311 26.02 0.51 1.69
CA ALA A 311 26.85 -0.16 2.71
C ALA A 311 27.91 0.78 3.30
N ILE A 312 28.58 1.59 2.47
CA ILE A 312 29.60 2.55 2.91
C ILE A 312 28.95 3.74 3.64
N GLY A 313 27.82 4.25 3.15
CA GLY A 313 27.08 5.34 3.80
C GLY A 313 26.57 4.98 5.19
N GLY A 314 26.06 3.75 5.37
CA GLY A 314 25.66 3.22 6.67
C GLY A 314 26.84 3.08 7.65
N GLY A 315 28.00 2.62 7.17
CA GLY A 315 29.21 2.51 8.00
C GLY A 315 29.78 3.86 8.44
N ILE A 316 29.74 4.88 7.57
CA ILE A 316 30.25 6.24 7.89
C ILE A 316 29.34 6.92 8.94
N LEU A 317 28.01 6.77 8.84
CA LEU A 317 27.09 7.30 9.84
C LEU A 317 27.26 6.65 11.22
N PHE A 318 27.60 5.35 11.26
CA PHE A 318 27.86 4.64 12.51
C PHE A 318 29.15 5.13 13.21
N VAL A 319 30.23 5.32 12.45
CA VAL A 319 31.53 5.79 13.00
C VAL A 319 31.47 7.26 13.43
N VAL A 320 30.70 8.10 12.73
CA VAL A 320 30.48 9.50 13.13
C VAL A 320 29.57 9.58 14.36
N GLY A 321 28.56 8.71 14.46
CA GLY A 321 27.71 8.57 15.65
C GLY A 321 28.51 8.21 16.91
N GLU A 322 29.34 7.17 16.86
CA GLU A 322 30.17 6.77 18.01
C GLU A 322 31.15 7.87 18.46
N ARG A 323 31.73 8.63 17.53
CA ARG A 323 32.65 9.74 17.86
C ARG A 323 31.96 10.92 18.54
N ILE A 324 30.69 11.17 18.23
CA ILE A 324 29.92 12.27 18.83
C ILE A 324 29.47 11.87 20.25
N PHE A 325 29.05 10.63 20.47
CA PHE A 325 28.63 10.15 21.79
C PHE A 325 29.78 9.84 22.76
N SER A 326 30.98 9.50 22.25
CA SER A 326 32.17 9.26 23.10
C SER A 326 32.82 10.54 23.62
N ARG A 327 32.53 11.73 23.05
CA ARG A 327 33.12 13.01 23.47
C ARG A 327 32.27 13.81 24.47
N GLY A 328 31.12 13.27 24.86
CA GLY A 328 30.17 13.89 25.79
C GLY A 328 30.10 13.25 27.18
N ARG A 329 31.08 12.41 27.55
CA ARG A 329 31.24 11.87 28.92
C ARG A 329 32.58 12.28 29.50
#